data_AF-A0A084ERJ9-F1
#
_entry.id   AF-A0A084ERJ9-F1
#
_cell.length_a   1.000
_cell.length_b   1.000
_cell.length_c   1.000
_cell.angle_alpha   90.00
_cell.angle_beta   90.00
_cell.angle_gamma   90.00
#
_symmetry.space_group_name_H-M   'P 1'
#
loop_
_entity.id
_entity.type
_entity.pdbx_description
1 polymer ?
#
loop_
_entity_poly.entity_id
_entity_poly.type
_entity_poly.pdbx_seq_one_letter_code
_entity_poly.pdbx_strand_id
1 'polypeptide(L)'
;MQKSKVFKELKEIDKYTKEQHKKQVNQTIENVYDSSEFKMNFYEYQQVKKLGWIGWLIVFLIFIIGSLVGVLVGYLTLNISHLSNWKGINYFNVLYTAILFFIGFIIGVIKNRQATKFFNDKRRRYQKTLELKEAKLIRLKKIFYLSGFLMLVLTIILFLVFKI
;
A
#
# COMPACT_ATOMS: atom_id res chain seq x y z
N MET A 1 -33.58 33.00 42.99
CA MET A 1 -33.88 33.01 41.53
C MET A 1 -32.72 33.54 40.65
N GLN A 2 -31.90 34.49 41.10
CA GLN A 2 -30.77 35.04 40.31
C GLN A 2 -29.67 34.02 39.97
N LYS A 3 -29.24 33.17 40.92
CA LYS A 3 -28.19 32.16 40.70
C LYS A 3 -28.47 31.20 39.52
N SER A 4 -29.74 30.84 39.28
CA SER A 4 -30.10 29.93 38.18
C SER A 4 -30.12 30.60 36.81
N LYS A 5 -30.35 31.93 36.73
CA LYS A 5 -30.23 32.69 35.47
C LYS A 5 -28.77 32.83 35.07
N VAL A 6 -27.91 33.24 36.01
CA VAL A 6 -26.46 33.36 35.80
C VAL A 6 -25.85 32.02 35.36
N PHE A 7 -26.29 30.90 35.95
CA PHE A 7 -25.82 29.58 35.53
C PHE A 7 -26.25 29.20 34.10
N LYS A 8 -27.46 29.57 33.68
CA LYS A 8 -27.93 29.36 32.30
C LYS A 8 -27.14 30.22 31.31
N GLU A 9 -26.90 31.48 31.63
CA GLU A 9 -26.09 32.40 30.81
C GLU A 9 -24.64 31.89 30.66
N LEU A 10 -24.01 31.45 31.75
CA LEU A 10 -22.67 30.85 31.70
C LEU A 10 -22.62 29.60 30.81
N LYS A 11 -23.65 28.76 30.87
CA LYS A 11 -23.76 27.56 30.02
C LYS A 11 -23.93 27.92 28.55
N GLU A 12 -24.68 28.98 28.25
CA GLU A 12 -24.83 29.50 26.89
C GLU A 12 -23.53 30.11 26.36
N ILE A 13 -22.79 30.86 27.19
CA ILE A 13 -21.47 31.40 26.85
C ILE A 13 -20.47 30.26 26.57
N ASP A 14 -20.43 29.22 27.40
CA ASP A 14 -19.56 28.06 27.17
C ASP A 14 -19.89 27.33 25.86
N LYS A 15 -21.19 27.14 25.59
CA LYS A 15 -21.66 26.54 24.33
C LYS A 15 -21.26 27.40 23.12
N TYR A 16 -21.49 28.71 23.19
CA TYR A 16 -21.11 29.65 22.15
C TYR A 16 -19.59 29.63 21.91
N THR A 17 -18.79 29.66 22.98
CA THR A 17 -17.33 29.63 22.91
C THR A 17 -16.83 28.35 22.24
N LYS A 18 -17.40 27.19 22.60
CA LYS A 18 -17.10 25.90 21.95
C LYS A 18 -17.45 25.89 20.47
N GLU A 19 -18.60 26.44 20.10
CA GLU A 19 -19.02 26.54 18.70
C GLU A 19 -18.11 27.47 17.88
N GLN A 20 -17.73 28.62 18.43
CA GLN A 20 -16.80 29.55 17.78
C GLN A 20 -15.41 28.94 17.62
N HIS A 21 -14.88 28.27 18.65
CA HIS A 21 -13.61 27.55 18.55
C HIS A 21 -13.69 26.45 17.47
N LYS A 22 -14.79 25.70 17.41
CA LYS A 22 -14.99 24.68 16.36
C LYS A 22 -15.02 25.31 14.96
N LYS A 23 -15.69 26.45 14.79
CA LYS A 23 -15.72 27.19 13.52
C LYS A 23 -14.32 27.66 13.12
N GLN A 24 -13.56 28.26 14.05
CA GLN A 24 -12.21 28.73 13.81
C GLN A 24 -11.25 27.60 13.42
N VAL A 25 -11.33 26.46 14.12
CA VAL A 25 -10.54 25.26 13.79
C VAL A 25 -10.91 24.76 12.40
N ASN A 26 -12.21 24.65 12.08
CA ASN A 26 -12.67 24.19 10.77
C ASN A 26 -12.22 25.12 9.64
N GLN A 27 -12.34 26.43 9.81
CA GLN A 27 -11.87 27.41 8.81
C GLN A 27 -10.37 27.33 8.61
N THR A 28 -9.61 27.15 9.69
CA THR A 28 -8.15 26.99 9.60
C THR A 28 -7.78 25.71 8.83
N ILE A 29 -8.48 24.62 9.11
CA ILE A 29 -8.33 23.35 8.40
C ILE A 29 -8.65 23.52 6.91
N GLU A 30 -9.79 24.15 6.60
CA GLU A 30 -10.25 24.40 5.24
C GLU A 30 -9.25 25.23 4.45
N ASN A 31 -8.75 26.33 5.03
CA ASN A 31 -7.72 27.18 4.41
C ASN A 31 -6.42 26.40 4.10
N VAL A 32 -6.01 25.48 4.97
CA VAL A 32 -4.83 24.64 4.71
C VAL A 32 -5.08 23.69 3.53
N TYR A 33 -6.24 23.02 3.49
CA TYR A 33 -6.58 22.11 2.39
C TYR A 33 -6.82 22.84 1.07
N ASP A 34 -7.34 24.07 1.12
CA ASP A 34 -7.58 24.88 -0.06
C ASP A 34 -6.37 25.65 -0.56
N SER A 35 -5.32 25.74 0.25
CA SER A 35 -4.05 26.36 -0.14
C SER A 35 -3.51 25.73 -1.43
N SER A 36 -2.97 26.59 -2.30
CA SER A 36 -2.33 26.17 -3.54
C SER A 36 -1.16 25.21 -3.27
N GLU A 37 -0.41 25.45 -2.20
CA GLU A 37 0.72 24.62 -1.77
C GLU A 37 0.27 23.18 -1.43
N PHE A 38 -0.79 23.03 -0.62
CA PHE A 38 -1.31 21.70 -0.30
C PHE A 38 -1.79 20.96 -1.55
N LYS A 39 -2.52 21.66 -2.43
CA LYS A 39 -3.02 21.09 -3.70
C LYS A 39 -1.88 20.65 -4.61
N MET A 40 -0.81 21.44 -4.72
CA MET A 40 0.38 21.10 -5.50
C MET A 40 1.10 19.88 -4.93
N ASN A 41 1.39 19.87 -3.62
CA ASN A 41 2.04 18.73 -2.96
C ASN A 41 1.20 17.45 -3.10
N PHE A 42 -0.13 17.55 -2.98
CA PHE A 42 -1.04 16.43 -3.18
C PHE A 42 -1.03 15.93 -4.63
N TYR A 43 -1.02 16.83 -5.62
CA TYR A 43 -0.96 16.48 -7.03
C TYR A 43 0.34 15.74 -7.37
N GLU A 44 1.50 16.27 -6.93
CA GLU A 44 2.80 15.63 -7.11
C GLU A 44 2.85 14.25 -6.44
N TYR A 45 2.33 14.14 -5.22
CA TYR A 45 2.21 12.87 -4.52
C TYR A 45 1.41 11.84 -5.32
N GLN A 46 0.28 12.24 -5.92
CA GLN A 46 -0.56 11.34 -6.71
C GLN A 46 0.12 10.91 -8.01
N GLN A 47 0.82 11.83 -8.69
CA GLN A 47 1.65 11.54 -9.86
C GLN A 47 2.72 10.50 -9.54
N VAL A 48 3.46 10.70 -8.45
CA VAL A 48 4.53 9.79 -8.00
C VAL A 48 3.98 8.46 -7.46
N LYS A 49 2.74 8.42 -6.98
CA LYS A 49 2.10 7.19 -6.50
C LYS A 49 1.50 6.35 -7.64
N LYS A 50 1.16 6.97 -8.77
CA LYS A 50 0.63 6.27 -9.95
C LYS A 50 1.72 5.38 -10.56
N LEU A 51 1.33 4.21 -11.03
CA LEU A 51 2.23 3.33 -11.78
C LEU A 51 2.27 3.84 -13.22
N GLY A 52 3.41 4.39 -13.64
CA GLY A 52 3.62 4.78 -15.04
C GLY A 52 3.93 3.57 -15.93
N TRP A 53 4.05 3.81 -17.23
CA TRP A 53 4.40 2.77 -18.22
C TRP A 53 5.69 2.02 -17.88
N ILE A 54 6.73 2.72 -17.41
CA ILE A 54 7.98 2.09 -16.94
C ILE A 54 7.71 1.13 -15.78
N GLY A 55 6.79 1.48 -14.87
CA GLY A 55 6.40 0.59 -13.78
C GLY A 55 5.74 -0.70 -14.27
N TRP A 56 4.93 -0.63 -15.33
CA TRP A 56 4.35 -1.81 -15.97
C TRP A 56 5.39 -2.67 -16.67
N LEU A 57 6.38 -2.06 -17.33
CA LEU A 57 7.51 -2.80 -17.92
C LEU A 57 8.28 -3.58 -16.86
N ILE A 58 8.54 -2.99 -15.69
CA ILE A 58 9.19 -3.68 -14.57
C ILE A 58 8.34 -4.86 -14.07
N VAL A 59 7.02 -4.67 -13.94
CA VAL A 59 6.10 -5.76 -13.54
C VAL A 59 6.22 -6.95 -14.49
N PHE A 60 6.21 -6.67 -15.81
CA PHE A 60 6.29 -7.68 -16.85
C PHE A 60 7.67 -8.36 -16.89
N LEU A 61 8.75 -7.58 -16.71
CA LEU A 61 10.11 -8.10 -16.63
C LEU A 61 10.28 -9.10 -15.48
N ILE A 62 9.82 -8.75 -14.27
CA ILE A 62 9.87 -9.64 -13.09
C ILE A 62 9.10 -10.93 -13.37
N PHE A 63 7.92 -10.82 -14.00
CA PHE A 63 7.09 -11.97 -14.37
C PHE A 63 7.79 -12.90 -15.38
N ILE A 64 8.38 -12.35 -16.45
CA ILE A 64 9.11 -13.16 -17.45
C ILE A 64 10.30 -13.86 -16.81
N ILE A 65 11.11 -13.14 -16.05
CA ILE A 65 12.30 -13.72 -15.40
C ILE A 65 11.89 -14.85 -14.46
N GLY A 66 10.87 -14.63 -13.62
CA GLY A 66 10.32 -15.68 -12.74
C GLY A 66 9.85 -16.90 -13.52
N SER A 67 9.12 -16.69 -14.62
CA SER A 67 8.62 -17.78 -15.47
C SER A 67 9.74 -18.58 -16.13
N LEU A 68 10.76 -17.92 -16.67
CA LEU A 68 11.91 -18.58 -17.32
C LEU A 68 12.71 -19.42 -16.31
N VAL A 69 12.96 -18.87 -15.12
CA VAL A 69 13.63 -19.63 -14.04
C VAL A 69 12.77 -20.81 -13.60
N GLY A 70 11.45 -20.64 -13.53
CA GLY A 70 10.52 -21.73 -13.23
C GLY A 70 10.61 -22.88 -14.23
N VAL A 71 10.63 -22.58 -15.54
CA VAL A 71 10.81 -23.59 -16.58
C VAL A 71 12.15 -24.32 -16.44
N LEU A 72 13.23 -23.59 -16.14
CA LEU A 72 14.54 -24.17 -15.91
C LEU A 72 14.54 -25.13 -14.71
N VAL A 73 13.92 -24.74 -13.59
CA VAL A 73 13.75 -25.62 -12.42
C VAL A 73 12.90 -26.84 -12.75
N GLY A 74 11.82 -26.65 -13.51
CA GLY A 74 10.99 -27.74 -14.03
C GLY A 74 11.82 -28.76 -14.82
N TYR A 75 12.68 -28.28 -15.73
CA TYR A 75 13.57 -29.11 -16.54
C TYR A 75 14.58 -29.89 -15.68
N LEU A 76 15.26 -29.21 -14.75
CA LEU A 76 16.27 -29.84 -13.88
C LEU A 76 15.69 -30.91 -12.94
N THR A 77 14.39 -30.83 -12.64
CA THR A 77 13.72 -31.74 -11.70
C THR A 77 13.04 -32.93 -12.37
N LEU A 78 13.08 -33.03 -13.71
CA LEU A 78 12.42 -34.11 -14.46
C LEU A 78 12.88 -35.52 -14.07
N ASN A 79 14.17 -35.70 -13.80
CA ASN A 79 14.76 -37.01 -13.48
C ASN A 79 14.62 -37.40 -12.00
N ILE A 80 14.00 -36.55 -11.18
CA ILE A 80 13.79 -36.82 -9.76
C ILE A 80 12.45 -37.55 -9.61
N SER A 81 12.48 -38.78 -9.09
CA SER A 81 11.30 -39.66 -8.97
C SER A 81 10.08 -38.98 -8.33
N HIS A 82 10.29 -38.21 -7.26
CA HIS A 82 9.24 -37.49 -6.52
C HIS A 82 8.77 -36.17 -7.18
N LEU A 83 9.51 -35.63 -8.16
CA LEU A 83 9.21 -34.38 -8.86
C LEU A 83 9.00 -34.57 -10.38
N SER A 84 8.77 -35.82 -10.78
CA SER A 84 8.48 -36.21 -12.17
C SER A 84 7.28 -35.45 -12.75
N ASN A 85 7.21 -35.40 -14.09
CA ASN A 85 6.15 -34.72 -14.85
C ASN A 85 6.06 -33.21 -14.58
N TRP A 86 7.20 -32.51 -14.63
CA TRP A 86 7.27 -31.05 -14.50
C TRP A 86 6.81 -30.48 -13.14
N LYS A 87 6.57 -31.31 -12.13
CA LYS A 87 6.08 -30.85 -10.81
C LYS A 87 6.96 -29.78 -10.16
N GLY A 88 8.27 -29.80 -10.41
CA GLY A 88 9.20 -28.78 -9.92
C GLY A 88 8.84 -27.34 -10.34
N ILE A 89 8.19 -27.13 -11.49
CA ILE A 89 7.77 -25.80 -11.94
C ILE A 89 6.72 -25.21 -10.99
N ASN A 90 5.77 -26.03 -10.52
CA ASN A 90 4.69 -25.59 -9.64
C ASN A 90 5.23 -25.24 -8.26
N TYR A 91 6.10 -26.07 -7.69
CA TYR A 91 6.73 -25.76 -6.40
C TYR A 91 7.54 -24.47 -6.45
N PHE A 92 8.33 -24.28 -7.51
CA PHE A 92 9.06 -23.03 -7.70
C PHE A 92 8.11 -21.83 -7.83
N ASN A 93 7.07 -21.93 -8.66
CA ASN A 93 6.14 -20.83 -8.89
C ASN A 93 5.35 -20.45 -7.64
N VAL A 94 4.94 -21.44 -6.82
CA VAL A 94 4.31 -21.18 -5.51
C VAL A 94 5.28 -20.43 -4.59
N LEU A 95 6.52 -20.92 -4.45
CA LEU A 95 7.53 -20.29 -3.61
C LEU A 95 7.85 -18.87 -4.08
N TYR A 96 8.07 -18.70 -5.38
CA TYR A 96 8.37 -17.40 -5.99
C TYR A 96 7.22 -16.40 -5.80
N THR A 97 5.98 -16.85 -6.02
CA THR A 97 4.77 -16.05 -5.76
C THR A 97 4.70 -15.63 -4.30
N ALA A 98 4.95 -16.55 -3.36
CA ALA A 98 4.96 -16.26 -1.93
C ALA A 98 6.03 -15.21 -1.56
N ILE A 99 7.24 -15.33 -2.14
CA ILE A 99 8.33 -14.36 -1.95
C ILE A 99 7.93 -12.97 -2.46
N LEU A 100 7.31 -12.85 -3.64
CA LEU A 100 6.85 -11.57 -4.17
C LEU A 100 5.82 -10.90 -3.24
N PHE A 101 4.85 -11.66 -2.74
CA PHE A 101 3.88 -11.14 -1.76
C PHE A 101 4.55 -10.77 -0.44
N PHE A 102 5.53 -11.55 0.02
CA PHE A 102 6.28 -11.27 1.24
C PHE A 102 7.10 -9.98 1.13
N ILE A 103 7.77 -9.73 0.00
CA ILE A 103 8.47 -8.47 -0.27
C ILE A 103 7.47 -7.29 -0.24
N GLY A 104 6.33 -7.42 -0.93
CA GLY A 104 5.27 -6.40 -0.90
C GLY A 104 4.72 -6.13 0.51
N PHE A 105 4.64 -7.16 1.35
CA PHE A 105 4.27 -7.05 2.76
C PHE A 105 5.32 -6.29 3.57
N ILE A 106 6.61 -6.62 3.44
CA ILE A 106 7.72 -5.92 4.10
C ILE A 106 7.70 -4.44 3.76
N ILE A 107 7.53 -4.08 2.48
CA ILE A 107 7.43 -2.68 2.04
C ILE A 107 6.25 -1.98 2.75
N GLY A 108 5.12 -2.67 2.91
CA GLY A 108 3.98 -2.18 3.68
C GLY A 108 4.31 -1.90 5.15
N VAL A 109 5.06 -2.80 5.79
CA VAL A 109 5.53 -2.62 7.18
C VAL A 109 6.48 -1.43 7.30
N ILE A 110 7.42 -1.28 6.36
CA ILE A 110 8.37 -0.16 6.32
C ILE A 110 7.61 1.18 6.18
N LYS A 111 6.67 1.26 5.24
CA LYS A 111 5.81 2.44 5.05
C LYS A 111 5.07 2.82 6.33
N ASN A 112 4.47 1.84 6.99
CA ASN A 112 3.71 2.05 8.23
C ASN A 112 4.62 2.53 9.38
N ARG A 113 5.85 2.01 9.47
CA ARG A 113 6.85 2.50 10.44
C ARG A 113 7.26 3.95 10.14
N GLN A 114 7.44 4.32 8.88
CA GLN A 114 7.76 5.70 8.48
C GLN A 114 6.63 6.67 8.85
N ALA A 115 5.37 6.31 8.59
CA ALA A 115 4.23 7.13 8.99
C ALA A 115 4.15 7.33 10.52
N THR A 116 4.46 6.29 11.30
CA THR A 116 4.50 6.40 12.77
C THR A 116 5.57 7.39 13.23
N LYS A 117 6.76 7.38 12.60
CA LYS A 117 7.84 8.32 12.92
C LYS A 117 7.51 9.74 12.51
N PHE A 118 6.90 9.92 11.33
CA PHE A 118 6.49 11.24 10.82
C PHE A 118 5.48 11.93 11.74
N PHE A 119 4.45 11.21 12.19
CA PHE A 119 3.43 11.76 13.07
C PHE A 119 3.78 11.73 14.56
N ASN A 120 4.89 11.10 14.94
CA ASN A 120 5.25 10.80 16.32
C ASN A 120 4.11 10.13 17.13
N ASP A 121 3.22 9.39 16.44
CA ASP A 121 2.03 8.78 17.03
C ASP A 121 1.77 7.41 16.40
N LYS A 122 1.72 6.37 17.25
CA LYS A 122 1.44 4.99 16.83
C LYS A 122 0.04 4.81 16.24
N ARG A 123 -0.94 5.63 16.64
CA ARG A 123 -2.34 5.55 16.18
C ARG A 123 -2.48 6.03 14.74
N ARG A 124 -1.59 6.92 14.30
CA ARG A 124 -1.59 7.51 12.94
C ARG A 124 -0.80 6.72 11.90
N ARG A 125 -0.38 5.49 12.24
CA ARG A 125 0.38 4.58 11.36
C ARG A 125 -0.20 4.39 9.96
N TYR A 126 -1.53 4.44 9.82
CA TYR A 126 -2.23 4.20 8.56
C TYR A 126 -2.60 5.50 7.82
N GLN A 127 -2.31 6.67 8.41
CA GLN A 127 -2.53 7.95 7.77
C GLN A 127 -1.45 8.22 6.71
N LYS A 128 -1.81 8.96 5.66
CA LYS A 128 -0.89 9.35 4.58
C LYS A 128 -0.08 10.54 5.05
N THR A 129 1.23 10.50 4.86
CA THR A 129 2.12 11.61 5.21
C THR A 129 2.22 12.64 4.08
N LEU A 130 1.73 12.29 2.88
CA LEU A 130 1.88 13.08 1.65
C LEU A 130 3.33 13.30 1.21
N GLU A 131 4.28 12.57 1.80
CA GLU A 131 5.67 12.61 1.38
C GLU A 131 5.91 11.83 0.09
N LEU A 132 6.78 12.36 -0.78
CA LEU A 132 7.19 11.69 -2.02
C LEU A 132 7.84 10.32 -1.76
N LYS A 133 8.52 10.14 -0.63
CA LYS A 133 9.10 8.85 -0.22
C LYS A 133 8.02 7.79 0.02
N GLU A 134 6.92 8.16 0.69
CA GLU A 134 5.77 7.28 0.88
C GLU A 134 5.14 6.88 -0.46
N ALA A 135 4.97 7.85 -1.37
CA ALA A 135 4.43 7.59 -2.71
C ALA A 135 5.27 6.56 -3.49
N LYS A 136 6.62 6.69 -3.45
CA LYS A 136 7.55 5.73 -4.06
C LYS A 136 7.41 4.32 -3.46
N LEU A 137 7.29 4.20 -2.14
CA LEU A 137 7.08 2.90 -1.47
C LEU A 137 5.74 2.28 -1.86
N ILE A 138 4.66 3.07 -1.97
CA ILE A 138 3.36 2.58 -2.42
C ILE A 138 3.45 2.09 -3.87
N ARG A 139 4.14 2.83 -4.75
CA ARG A 139 4.37 2.42 -6.13
C ARG A 139 5.15 1.11 -6.18
N LEU A 140 6.24 0.98 -5.42
CA LEU A 140 7.06 -0.22 -5.36
C LEU A 140 6.26 -1.43 -4.86
N LYS A 141 5.45 -1.25 -3.80
CA LYS A 141 4.54 -2.27 -3.29
C LYS A 141 3.56 -2.77 -4.37
N LYS A 142 3.00 -1.87 -5.17
CA LYS A 142 2.10 -2.24 -6.28
C LYS A 142 2.82 -3.11 -7.32
N ILE A 143 4.07 -2.79 -7.65
CA ILE A 143 4.86 -3.58 -8.62
C ILE A 143 4.94 -5.04 -8.15
N PHE A 144 5.40 -5.28 -6.92
CA PHE A 144 5.54 -6.65 -6.40
C PHE A 144 4.21 -7.39 -6.28
N TYR A 145 3.13 -6.72 -5.86
CA TYR A 145 1.81 -7.36 -5.81
C TYR A 145 1.22 -7.65 -7.18
N LEU A 146 1.42 -6.78 -8.18
CA LEU A 146 0.96 -7.05 -9.54
C LEU A 146 1.76 -8.20 -10.17
N SER A 147 3.09 -8.23 -10.01
CA SER A 147 3.92 -9.35 -10.46
C SER A 147 3.55 -10.66 -9.75
N GLY A 148 3.33 -10.62 -8.44
CA GLY A 148 2.88 -11.77 -7.65
C GLY A 148 1.51 -12.27 -8.09
N PHE A 149 0.59 -11.37 -8.43
CA PHE A 149 -0.72 -11.72 -8.95
C PHE A 149 -0.63 -12.42 -10.32
N LEU A 150 0.20 -11.92 -11.24
CA LEU A 150 0.43 -12.58 -12.53
C LEU A 150 1.04 -13.98 -12.35
N MET A 151 2.01 -14.13 -11.45
CA MET A 151 2.60 -15.43 -11.13
C MET A 151 1.59 -16.38 -10.49
N LEU A 152 0.69 -15.87 -9.65
CA LEU A 152 -0.39 -16.66 -9.06
C LEU A 152 -1.33 -17.20 -10.15
N VAL A 153 -1.73 -16.37 -11.11
CA VAL A 153 -2.55 -16.81 -12.25
C VAL A 153 -1.82 -17.89 -13.06
N LEU A 154 -0.53 -17.69 -13.35
CA LEU A 154 0.30 -18.71 -14.03
C LEU A 154 0.35 -20.02 -13.24
N THR A 155 0.51 -19.94 -11.92
CA THR A 155 0.56 -21.11 -11.04
C THR A 155 -0.76 -21.90 -11.10
N ILE A 156 -1.91 -21.21 -11.07
CA ILE A 156 -3.22 -21.86 -11.22
C ILE A 156 -3.35 -22.54 -12.59
N ILE A 157 -2.93 -21.87 -13.66
CA ILE A 157 -2.96 -22.47 -15.01
C ILE A 157 -2.13 -23.75 -15.06
N LEU A 158 -0.90 -23.72 -14.54
CA LEU A 158 -0.02 -24.87 -14.55
C LEU A 158 -0.54 -26.01 -13.67
N PHE A 159 -1.15 -25.70 -12.53
CA PHE A 159 -1.85 -26.68 -11.69
C PHE A 159 -2.95 -27.40 -12.48
N LEU A 160 -3.80 -26.65 -13.19
CA LEU A 160 -4.86 -27.20 -14.03
C LEU A 160 -4.34 -28.04 -15.21
N VAL A 161 -3.29 -27.56 -15.91
CA VAL A 161 -2.73 -28.23 -17.09
C VAL A 161 -2.05 -29.54 -16.72
N PHE A 162 -1.23 -29.54 -15.67
CA PHE A 162 -0.46 -30.71 -15.27
C PHE A 162 -1.24 -31.64 -14.33
N LYS A 163 -2.46 -31.27 -13.91
CA LYS A 163 -3.29 -32.02 -12.94
C LYS A 163 -2.50 -32.41 -11.69
N ILE A 164 -1.64 -31.51 -11.25
CA ILE A 164 -0.94 -31.53 -9.96
C ILE A 164 -1.86 -30.86 -8.97
#